data_AF-A0A3D1SED2-F1
#
_entry.id   AF-A0A3D1SED2-F1
#
_cell.length_a   1.000
_cell.length_b   1.000
_cell.length_c   1.000
_cell.angle_alpha   90.00
_cell.angle_beta   90.00
_cell.angle_gamma   90.00
#
_symmetry.space_group_name_H-M   'P 1'
#
loop_
_entity.id
_entity.type
_entity.pdbx_description
1 polymer ?
#
loop_
_entity_poly.entity_id
_entity_poly.type
_entity_poly.pdbx_seq_one_letter_code
_entity_poly.pdbx_strand_id
1 'polypeptide(L)'
;QRDSFAVKRQNSLDSREDFSHVRDYIPGENVQLVHWKLTAKQDELMIKQFDDVFDRRALILCGINSGEKERDPLLSTDTVIETAVAFAKAFLECGIPASVEFGVTAESVCRVSNSAEFEEFFELMSVITPNGESFSADKDGGEAVLVIVTAELTDEILSLANRAASVETVIVAYVNLSGKPTEISPETENFAFMNICGAGQEYLSEAFREAVAED
;
A
#
# COMPACT_ATOMS: atom_id res chain seq x y z
N GLN A 1 9.23 -13.23 48.30
CA GLN A 1 9.54 -13.95 47.05
C GLN A 1 8.56 -13.48 46.00
N ARG A 2 9.10 -13.06 44.84
CA ARG A 2 8.47 -12.64 43.58
C ARG A 2 8.13 -11.16 43.41
N ASP A 3 9.11 -10.54 42.76
CA ASP A 3 9.20 -9.23 42.16
C ASP A 3 8.25 -9.00 40.98
N SER A 4 8.01 -7.71 40.79
CA SER A 4 7.50 -6.95 39.65
C SER A 4 7.47 -7.62 38.27
N PHE A 5 6.29 -7.57 37.64
CA PHE A 5 6.15 -7.66 36.18
C PHE A 5 6.50 -6.30 35.56
N ALA A 6 7.71 -6.17 35.04
CA ALA A 6 8.08 -5.09 34.13
C ALA A 6 7.59 -5.47 32.72
N VAL A 7 6.64 -4.70 32.19
CA VAL A 7 6.22 -4.75 30.79
C VAL A 7 7.40 -4.32 29.93
N LYS A 8 7.94 -5.26 29.16
CA LYS A 8 9.00 -5.03 28.19
C LYS A 8 8.39 -4.24 27.02
N ARG A 9 8.66 -2.94 26.93
CA ARG A 9 8.39 -2.16 25.72
C ARG A 9 9.21 -2.77 24.59
N GLN A 10 8.57 -3.45 23.66
CA GLN A 10 9.17 -3.78 22.37
C GLN A 10 9.06 -2.54 21.49
N ASN A 11 10.21 -1.94 21.17
CA ASN A 11 10.32 -0.92 20.13
C ASN A 11 9.84 -1.54 18.80
N SER A 12 8.89 -0.87 18.16
CA SER A 12 8.19 -1.27 16.95
C SER A 12 8.91 -0.85 15.65
N LEU A 13 10.24 -0.92 15.60
CA LEU A 13 11.01 -0.51 14.42
C LEU A 13 11.53 -1.69 13.58
N ASP A 14 11.05 -2.91 13.85
CA ASP A 14 11.51 -4.12 13.11
C ASP A 14 10.59 -4.47 11.92
N SER A 15 9.75 -3.54 11.47
CA SER A 15 8.96 -3.70 10.25
C SER A 15 9.84 -3.46 9.02
N ARG A 16 10.63 -4.48 8.66
CA ARG A 16 11.27 -4.71 7.34
C ARG A 16 11.79 -3.43 6.66
N GLU A 17 12.87 -2.89 7.20
CA GLU A 17 13.78 -2.04 6.44
C GLU A 17 14.83 -2.93 5.77
N ASP A 18 14.91 -2.89 4.44
CA ASP A 18 15.90 -3.66 3.70
C ASP A 18 17.30 -3.10 3.99
N PHE A 19 18.16 -3.94 4.55
CA PHE A 19 19.54 -3.60 4.87
C PHE A 19 20.30 -3.25 3.59
N SER A 20 20.85 -2.03 3.54
CA SER A 20 21.55 -1.50 2.37
C SER A 20 23.05 -1.76 2.46
N HIS A 21 23.72 -1.11 3.42
CA HIS A 21 25.16 -1.21 3.62
C HIS A 21 25.56 -0.85 5.05
N VAL A 22 26.86 -0.87 5.34
CA VAL A 22 27.40 -0.46 6.65
C VAL A 22 28.31 0.75 6.44
N ARG A 23 28.22 1.71 7.34
CA ARG A 23 29.14 2.86 7.40
C ARG A 23 29.60 3.15 8.83
N ASP A 24 30.53 4.08 8.95
CA ASP A 24 31.04 4.54 10.24
C ASP A 24 29.93 5.24 11.04
N TYR A 25 29.93 5.00 12.35
CA TYR A 25 29.06 5.65 13.31
C TYR A 25 29.43 7.13 13.49
N ILE A 26 28.44 8.00 13.41
CA ILE A 26 28.60 9.42 13.75
C ILE A 26 28.05 9.65 15.17
N PRO A 27 28.78 10.37 16.05
CA PRO A 27 28.28 10.69 17.39
C PRO A 27 26.90 11.35 17.37
N GLY A 28 25.95 10.76 18.09
CA GLY A 28 24.55 11.21 18.16
C GLY A 28 23.57 10.31 17.42
N GLU A 29 24.06 9.34 16.64
CA GLU A 29 23.21 8.39 15.93
C GLU A 29 22.67 7.28 16.84
N ASN A 30 21.61 6.61 16.34
CA ASN A 30 20.92 5.56 17.08
C ASN A 30 21.82 4.33 17.29
N VAL A 31 22.21 4.10 18.54
CA VAL A 31 23.06 2.97 18.94
C VAL A 31 22.40 1.59 18.74
N GLN A 32 21.08 1.53 18.57
CA GLN A 32 20.37 0.28 18.27
C GLN A 32 20.71 -0.26 16.88
N LEU A 33 21.17 0.61 15.97
CA LEU A 33 21.53 0.25 14.60
C LEU A 33 22.99 -0.23 14.49
N VAL A 34 23.75 -0.29 15.59
CA VAL A 34 25.16 -0.70 15.58
C VAL A 34 25.31 -2.15 15.09
N HIS A 35 26.16 -2.34 14.08
CA HIS A 35 26.52 -3.66 13.59
C HIS A 35 27.63 -4.28 14.46
N TRP A 36 27.27 -4.74 15.66
CA TRP A 36 28.21 -5.24 16.67
C TRP A 36 29.24 -6.25 16.16
N LYS A 37 28.83 -7.16 15.25
CA LYS A 37 29.73 -8.18 14.69
C LYS A 37 30.81 -7.61 13.77
N LEU A 38 30.56 -6.48 13.12
CA LEU A 38 31.51 -5.86 12.20
C LEU A 38 32.37 -4.86 12.96
N THR A 39 31.76 -4.10 13.88
CA THR A 39 32.48 -3.29 14.87
C THR A 39 33.52 -4.11 15.64
N ALA A 40 33.16 -5.29 16.14
CA ALA A 40 34.11 -6.14 16.83
C ALA A 40 35.28 -6.65 15.95
N LYS A 41 35.11 -6.67 14.63
CA LYS A 41 36.16 -7.07 13.68
C LYS A 41 37.08 -5.92 13.28
N GLN A 42 36.54 -4.71 13.17
CA GLN A 42 37.26 -3.52 12.69
C GLN A 42 37.76 -2.62 13.82
N ASP A 43 37.31 -2.86 15.06
CA ASP A 43 37.57 -2.01 16.24
C ASP A 43 37.08 -0.56 16.07
N GLU A 44 36.10 -0.35 15.19
CA GLU A 44 35.47 0.93 14.88
C GLU A 44 33.94 0.78 14.99
N LEU A 45 33.25 1.78 15.54
CA LEU A 45 31.79 1.75 15.65
C LEU A 45 31.18 1.87 14.26
N MET A 46 30.41 0.85 13.86
CA MET A 46 29.80 0.72 12.54
C MET A 46 28.29 0.63 12.71
N ILE A 47 27.54 1.33 11.87
CA ILE A 47 26.08 1.36 11.91
C ILE A 47 25.51 0.70 10.65
N LYS A 48 24.47 -0.13 10.82
CA LYS A 48 23.67 -0.64 9.70
C LYS A 48 22.94 0.55 9.10
N GLN A 49 23.14 0.76 7.80
CA GLN A 49 22.37 1.70 7.02
C GLN A 49 21.31 0.93 6.25
N PHE A 50 20.08 1.37 6.40
CA PHE A 50 18.95 0.90 5.64
C PHE A 50 18.72 1.89 4.50
N ASP A 51 18.18 1.42 3.37
CA ASP A 51 17.81 2.34 2.29
C ASP A 51 16.65 3.21 2.76
N ASP A 52 16.99 4.39 3.26
CA ASP A 52 16.04 5.44 3.65
C ASP A 52 15.58 6.25 2.42
N VAL A 53 15.61 5.64 1.23
CA VAL A 53 15.63 6.39 -0.04
C VAL A 53 14.26 6.85 -0.49
N PHE A 54 13.21 6.61 0.29
CA PHE A 54 11.89 7.10 -0.07
C PHE A 54 11.17 7.62 1.16
N ASP A 55 11.35 8.93 1.40
CA ASP A 55 10.48 9.78 2.22
C ASP A 55 9.00 9.74 1.73
N ARG A 56 8.77 9.11 0.58
CA ARG A 56 7.47 8.86 -0.02
C ARG A 56 7.36 7.41 -0.45
N ARG A 57 6.59 6.63 0.29
CA ARG A 57 6.17 5.28 -0.10
C ARG A 57 4.66 5.27 -0.33
N ALA A 58 4.21 4.32 -1.15
CA ALA A 58 2.81 4.13 -1.44
C ALA A 58 2.32 2.78 -0.92
N LEU A 59 1.07 2.74 -0.49
CA LEU A 59 0.37 1.51 -0.17
C LEU A 59 -0.86 1.40 -1.06
N ILE A 60 -1.02 0.26 -1.71
CA ILE A 60 -2.17 -0.09 -2.53
C ILE A 60 -2.93 -1.21 -1.84
N LEU A 61 -4.16 -0.94 -1.41
CA LEU A 61 -5.07 -1.89 -0.79
C LEU A 61 -6.09 -2.36 -1.82
N CYS A 62 -6.11 -3.66 -2.08
CA CYS A 62 -6.99 -4.27 -3.08
C CYS A 62 -8.07 -5.10 -2.40
N GLY A 63 -9.33 -4.68 -2.53
CA GLY A 63 -10.49 -5.47 -2.16
C GLY A 63 -10.80 -6.50 -3.24
N ILE A 64 -10.48 -7.76 -3.00
CA ILE A 64 -10.82 -8.87 -3.90
C ILE A 64 -12.01 -9.62 -3.33
N ASN A 65 -13.19 -8.99 -3.42
CA ASN A 65 -14.42 -9.59 -2.99
C ASN A 65 -14.96 -10.55 -4.07
N SER A 66 -15.41 -11.73 -3.67
CA SER A 66 -16.09 -12.72 -4.52
C SER A 66 -17.57 -12.39 -4.70
N GLY A 67 -17.92 -11.09 -4.60
CA GLY A 67 -19.24 -10.61 -4.23
C GLY A 67 -20.38 -11.15 -5.09
N GLU A 68 -21.41 -11.69 -4.42
CA GLU A 68 -22.69 -12.13 -5.02
C GLU A 68 -23.47 -11.00 -5.72
N LYS A 69 -23.05 -9.73 -5.57
CA LYS A 69 -23.71 -8.52 -6.08
C LYS A 69 -23.13 -8.00 -7.39
N GLU A 70 -21.95 -8.47 -7.80
CA GLU A 70 -21.32 -8.08 -9.06
C GLU A 70 -21.95 -8.85 -10.24
N ARG A 71 -22.11 -8.16 -11.37
CA ARG A 71 -22.66 -8.80 -12.58
C ARG A 71 -21.69 -9.86 -13.13
N ASP A 72 -20.39 -9.62 -12.94
CA ASP A 72 -19.29 -10.49 -13.31
C ASP A 72 -18.13 -10.36 -12.29
N PRO A 73 -18.12 -11.21 -11.24
CA PRO A 73 -17.08 -11.17 -10.20
C PRO A 73 -15.66 -11.38 -10.71
N LEU A 74 -15.50 -12.11 -11.82
CA LEU A 74 -14.19 -12.35 -12.42
C LEU A 74 -13.68 -11.09 -13.11
N LEU A 75 -14.51 -10.47 -13.95
CA LEU A 75 -14.17 -9.20 -14.61
C LEU A 75 -13.90 -8.08 -13.59
N SER A 76 -14.66 -8.04 -12.50
CA SER A 76 -14.44 -7.10 -11.41
C SER A 76 -13.09 -7.32 -10.73
N THR A 77 -12.74 -8.57 -10.46
CA THR A 77 -11.44 -8.93 -9.86
C THR A 77 -10.30 -8.57 -10.81
N ASP A 78 -10.42 -8.91 -12.09
CA ASP A 78 -9.44 -8.55 -13.12
C ASP A 78 -9.26 -7.04 -13.19
N THR A 79 -10.34 -6.26 -13.16
CA THR A 79 -10.27 -4.79 -13.19
C THR A 79 -9.59 -4.23 -11.94
N VAL A 80 -9.86 -4.78 -10.74
CA VAL A 80 -9.16 -4.41 -9.50
C VAL A 80 -7.66 -4.69 -9.62
N ILE A 81 -7.29 -5.87 -10.13
CA ILE A 81 -5.90 -6.26 -10.33
C ILE A 81 -5.21 -5.37 -11.36
N GLU A 82 -5.84 -5.13 -12.52
CA GLU A 82 -5.32 -4.23 -13.55
C GLU A 82 -5.09 -2.82 -13.01
N THR A 83 -6.02 -2.31 -12.20
CA THR A 83 -5.91 -1.01 -11.54
C THR A 83 -4.73 -0.99 -10.58
N ALA A 84 -4.58 -2.00 -9.74
CA ALA A 84 -3.45 -2.12 -8.80
C ALA A 84 -2.10 -2.18 -9.53
N VAL A 85 -2.03 -2.95 -10.62
CA VAL A 85 -0.84 -3.05 -11.49
C VAL A 85 -0.52 -1.69 -12.11
N ALA A 86 -1.52 -0.96 -12.60
CA ALA A 86 -1.33 0.36 -13.18
C ALA A 86 -0.75 1.35 -12.14
N PHE A 87 -1.27 1.38 -10.92
CA PHE A 87 -0.73 2.21 -9.84
C PHE A 87 0.68 1.81 -9.44
N ALA A 88 0.94 0.51 -9.22
CA ALA A 88 2.27 0.02 -8.85
C ALA A 88 3.32 0.39 -9.92
N LYS A 89 2.97 0.26 -11.21
CA LYS A 89 3.82 0.68 -12.32
C LYS A 89 4.05 2.18 -12.33
N ALA A 90 3.00 2.98 -12.17
CA ALA A 90 3.10 4.43 -12.16
C ALA A 90 3.98 4.94 -11.00
N PHE A 91 3.83 4.36 -9.80
CA PHE A 91 4.69 4.67 -8.67
C PHE A 91 6.14 4.29 -8.93
N LEU A 92 6.40 3.10 -9.48
CA LEU A 92 7.74 2.69 -9.87
C LEU A 92 8.39 3.65 -10.87
N GLU A 93 7.65 4.07 -11.91
CA GLU A 93 8.12 5.05 -12.91
C GLU A 93 8.40 6.43 -12.29
N CYS A 94 7.69 6.79 -11.21
CA CYS A 94 7.92 8.00 -10.43
C CYS A 94 9.03 7.85 -9.38
N GLY A 95 9.62 6.67 -9.22
CA GLY A 95 10.57 6.38 -8.16
C GLY A 95 9.94 6.41 -6.77
N ILE A 96 8.71 5.91 -6.63
CA ILE A 96 8.00 5.74 -5.37
C ILE A 96 7.81 4.24 -5.16
N PRO A 97 8.40 3.62 -4.12
CA PRO A 97 8.15 2.23 -3.82
C PRO A 97 6.70 2.04 -3.39
N ALA A 98 6.09 0.98 -3.87
CA ALA A 98 4.73 0.61 -3.52
C ALA A 98 4.72 -0.73 -2.77
N SER A 99 3.89 -0.83 -1.75
CA SER A 99 3.42 -2.12 -1.21
C SER A 99 2.01 -2.36 -1.71
N VAL A 100 1.74 -3.54 -2.26
CA VAL A 100 0.42 -3.94 -2.75
C VAL A 100 -0.11 -5.06 -1.87
N GLU A 101 -1.30 -4.90 -1.31
CA GLU A 101 -1.93 -5.87 -0.42
C GLU A 101 -3.26 -6.35 -0.94
N PHE A 102 -3.45 -7.67 -0.84
CA PHE A 102 -4.66 -8.35 -1.26
C PHE A 102 -5.31 -9.07 -0.07
N GLY A 103 -6.53 -8.67 0.30
CA GLY A 103 -7.29 -9.33 1.38
C GLY A 103 -6.77 -9.07 2.79
N VAL A 104 -7.17 -9.91 3.76
CA VAL A 104 -6.95 -9.68 5.21
C VAL A 104 -5.58 -10.19 5.66
N THR A 105 -4.97 -11.13 4.93
CA THR A 105 -3.76 -11.80 5.38
C THR A 105 -2.49 -11.01 5.01
N ALA A 106 -1.75 -10.56 6.03
CA ALA A 106 -0.45 -9.87 5.90
C ALA A 106 0.65 -10.71 5.19
N GLU A 107 0.35 -11.95 4.80
CA GLU A 107 1.23 -12.80 3.97
C GLU A 107 1.09 -12.50 2.46
N SER A 108 0.08 -11.72 2.06
CA SER A 108 -0.21 -11.37 0.66
C SER A 108 0.21 -9.93 0.32
N VAL A 109 1.36 -9.49 0.83
CA VAL A 109 1.94 -8.17 0.54
C VAL A 109 3.06 -8.33 -0.49
N CYS A 110 2.91 -7.65 -1.63
CA CYS A 110 3.93 -7.57 -2.67
C CYS A 110 4.62 -6.21 -2.61
N ARG A 111 5.95 -6.19 -2.54
CA ARG A 111 6.73 -4.96 -2.63
C ARG A 111 7.15 -4.73 -4.08
N VAL A 112 7.04 -3.49 -4.53
CA VAL A 112 7.44 -3.03 -5.86
C VAL A 112 8.30 -1.79 -5.71
N SER A 113 9.61 -1.97 -5.75
CA SER A 113 10.61 -0.89 -5.65
C SER A 113 11.57 -0.82 -6.84
N ASN A 114 11.58 -1.84 -7.69
CA ASN A 114 12.41 -1.93 -8.89
C ASN A 114 11.70 -2.78 -9.97
N SER A 115 12.29 -2.81 -11.18
CA SER A 115 11.70 -3.52 -12.33
C SER A 115 11.60 -5.04 -12.13
N ALA A 116 12.54 -5.68 -11.43
CA ALA A 116 12.49 -7.12 -11.22
C ALA A 116 11.35 -7.50 -10.26
N GLU A 117 11.20 -6.74 -9.16
CA GLU A 117 10.07 -6.89 -8.24
C GLU A 117 8.72 -6.63 -8.92
N PHE A 118 8.67 -5.67 -9.85
CA PHE A 118 7.46 -5.44 -10.65
C PHE A 118 7.12 -6.62 -11.55
N GLU A 119 8.11 -7.23 -12.21
CA GLU A 119 7.89 -8.42 -13.04
C GLU A 119 7.37 -9.60 -12.20
N GLU A 120 7.97 -9.85 -11.04
CA GLU A 120 7.51 -10.89 -10.10
C GLU A 120 6.07 -10.64 -9.62
N PHE A 121 5.77 -9.39 -9.25
CA PHE A 121 4.43 -8.96 -8.87
C PHE A 121 3.43 -9.17 -10.00
N PHE A 122 3.76 -8.76 -11.22
CA PHE A 122 2.89 -8.88 -12.40
C PHE A 122 2.60 -10.35 -12.75
N GLU A 123 3.60 -11.23 -12.65
CA GLU A 123 3.42 -12.66 -12.84
C GLU A 123 2.50 -13.26 -11.77
N LEU A 124 2.67 -12.87 -10.50
CA LEU A 124 1.80 -13.32 -9.41
C LEU A 124 0.34 -12.91 -9.64
N MET A 125 0.12 -11.67 -10.11
CA MET A 125 -1.22 -11.14 -10.41
C MET A 125 -1.94 -11.93 -11.49
N SER A 126 -1.20 -12.54 -12.42
CA SER A 126 -1.77 -13.38 -13.48
C SER A 126 -2.39 -14.69 -12.98
N VAL A 127 -2.17 -15.06 -11.71
CA VAL A 127 -2.62 -16.33 -11.11
C VAL A 127 -3.50 -16.10 -9.88
N ILE A 128 -3.72 -14.85 -9.46
CA ILE A 128 -4.61 -14.55 -8.35
C ILE A 128 -6.04 -14.95 -8.68
N THR A 129 -6.72 -15.51 -7.67
CA THR A 129 -8.13 -15.88 -7.76
C THR A 129 -8.96 -15.07 -6.77
N PRO A 130 -10.25 -14.79 -7.08
CA PRO A 130 -11.13 -14.12 -6.15
C PRO A 130 -11.25 -14.95 -4.86
N ASN A 131 -10.78 -14.42 -3.73
CA ASN A 131 -10.80 -15.12 -2.45
C ASN A 131 -11.90 -14.61 -1.49
N GLY A 132 -12.58 -13.51 -1.83
CA GLY A 132 -13.67 -12.98 -1.01
C GLY A 132 -13.22 -12.14 0.17
N GLU A 133 -11.94 -11.81 0.23
CA GLU A 133 -11.36 -11.06 1.34
C GLU A 133 -11.23 -9.57 0.99
N SER A 134 -11.76 -8.72 1.88
CA SER A 134 -11.44 -7.29 1.93
C SER A 134 -10.18 -7.06 2.77
N PHE A 135 -9.52 -5.91 2.62
CA PHE A 135 -8.36 -5.54 3.44
C PHE A 135 -8.78 -5.07 4.85
N SER A 136 -7.86 -5.12 5.82
CA SER A 136 -8.08 -4.58 7.18
C SER A 136 -8.11 -3.05 7.18
N ALA A 137 -9.11 -2.45 7.82
CA ALA A 137 -9.20 -1.01 8.07
C ALA A 137 -8.41 -0.53 9.30
N ASP A 138 -7.78 -1.45 10.04
CA ASP A 138 -6.83 -1.15 11.10
C ASP A 138 -5.42 -1.16 10.53
N LYS A 139 -5.02 -0.01 10.01
CA LYS A 139 -3.65 0.27 9.59
C LYS A 139 -3.10 1.48 10.35
N ASP A 140 -1.92 1.29 10.92
CA ASP A 140 -1.10 2.39 11.41
C ASP A 140 -0.51 3.08 10.19
N GLY A 141 -0.89 4.34 9.97
CA GLY A 141 -0.38 5.16 8.87
C GLY A 141 1.14 5.34 8.92
N GLY A 142 1.70 5.82 7.83
CA GLY A 142 3.16 5.96 7.67
C GLY A 142 3.62 6.01 6.21
N GLU A 143 2.70 5.88 5.27
CA GLU A 143 2.94 5.99 3.85
C GLU A 143 2.67 7.45 3.41
N ALA A 144 3.23 7.88 2.28
CA ALA A 144 2.92 9.20 1.74
C ALA A 144 1.62 9.18 0.91
N VAL A 145 1.29 8.02 0.33
CA VAL A 145 0.12 7.83 -0.52
C VAL A 145 -0.56 6.51 -0.20
N LEU A 146 -1.87 6.55 0.05
CA LEU A 146 -2.73 5.39 0.17
C LEU A 146 -3.68 5.31 -1.04
N VAL A 147 -3.65 4.19 -1.73
CA VAL A 147 -4.59 3.86 -2.81
C VAL A 147 -5.49 2.73 -2.34
N ILE A 148 -6.79 2.93 -2.38
CA ILE A 148 -7.80 1.91 -2.09
C ILE A 148 -8.47 1.53 -3.40
N VAL A 149 -8.27 0.29 -3.85
CA VAL A 149 -8.92 -0.26 -5.04
C VAL A 149 -9.99 -1.25 -4.59
N THR A 150 -11.25 -0.97 -4.93
CA THR A 150 -12.38 -1.82 -4.48
C THR A 150 -13.50 -1.86 -5.50
N ALA A 151 -14.19 -3.00 -5.59
CA ALA A 151 -15.45 -3.15 -6.32
C ALA A 151 -16.69 -3.02 -5.44
N GLU A 152 -16.52 -2.97 -4.11
CA GLU A 152 -17.61 -2.69 -3.17
C GLU A 152 -17.28 -1.46 -2.34
N LEU A 153 -18.19 -0.50 -2.37
CA LEU A 153 -18.04 0.76 -1.67
C LEU A 153 -18.86 0.69 -0.37
N THR A 154 -18.17 0.48 0.74
CA THR A 154 -18.79 0.36 2.07
C THR A 154 -18.48 1.58 2.93
N ASP A 155 -19.33 1.86 3.92
CA ASP A 155 -19.10 2.93 4.89
C ASP A 155 -17.77 2.75 5.65
N GLU A 156 -17.33 1.51 5.84
CA GLU A 156 -16.04 1.20 6.48
C GLU A 156 -14.85 1.65 5.63
N ILE A 157 -14.90 1.42 4.32
CA ILE A 157 -13.86 1.86 3.37
C ILE A 157 -13.83 3.39 3.30
N LEU A 158 -14.99 4.04 3.25
CA LEU A 158 -15.07 5.50 3.26
C LEU A 158 -14.57 6.12 4.56
N SER A 159 -14.87 5.48 5.69
CA SER A 159 -14.37 5.91 6.99
C SER A 159 -12.85 5.74 7.09
N LEU A 160 -12.29 4.67 6.51
CA LEU A 160 -10.84 4.48 6.41
C LEU A 160 -10.21 5.57 5.56
N ALA A 161 -10.74 5.82 4.36
CA ALA A 161 -10.23 6.83 3.43
C ALA A 161 -10.20 8.22 4.07
N ASN A 162 -11.30 8.63 4.72
CA ASN A 162 -11.38 9.92 5.41
C ASN A 162 -10.43 10.04 6.60
N ARG A 163 -10.24 8.96 7.38
CA ARG A 163 -9.27 8.94 8.48
C ARG A 163 -7.84 9.11 7.95
N ALA A 164 -7.48 8.35 6.92
CA ALA A 164 -6.17 8.37 6.30
C ALA A 164 -5.86 9.73 5.65
N ALA A 165 -6.84 10.35 5.00
CA ALA A 165 -6.70 11.65 4.33
C ALA A 165 -6.24 12.80 5.26
N SER A 166 -6.35 12.62 6.59
CA SER A 166 -5.83 13.59 7.56
C SER A 166 -4.30 13.60 7.69
N VAL A 167 -3.62 12.55 7.22
CA VAL A 167 -2.17 12.35 7.41
C VAL A 167 -1.42 12.00 6.12
N GLU A 168 -2.09 11.43 5.12
CA GLU A 168 -1.49 10.99 3.85
C GLU A 168 -2.40 11.35 2.66
N THR A 169 -1.86 11.35 1.44
CA THR A 169 -2.67 11.52 0.23
C THR A 169 -3.46 10.26 -0.04
N VAL A 170 -4.78 10.35 -0.15
CA VAL A 170 -5.65 9.17 -0.36
C VAL A 170 -6.31 9.22 -1.73
N ILE A 171 -6.30 8.07 -2.43
CA ILE A 171 -7.01 7.83 -3.67
C ILE A 171 -7.93 6.63 -3.47
N VAL A 172 -9.23 6.81 -3.73
CA VAL A 172 -10.21 5.72 -3.74
C VAL A 172 -10.57 5.42 -5.19
N ALA A 173 -10.07 4.29 -5.70
CA ALA A 173 -10.38 3.74 -7.02
C ALA A 173 -11.52 2.72 -6.91
N TYR A 174 -12.73 3.19 -7.19
CA TYR A 174 -13.94 2.38 -7.16
C TYR A 174 -14.22 1.75 -8.53
N VAL A 175 -14.17 0.42 -8.59
CA VAL A 175 -14.53 -0.39 -9.77
C VAL A 175 -16.04 -0.56 -9.80
N ASN A 176 -16.72 0.24 -10.63
CA ASN A 176 -18.17 0.30 -10.76
C ASN A 176 -18.65 -0.29 -12.08
N LEU A 177 -18.50 -1.61 -12.25
CA LEU A 177 -18.98 -2.29 -13.45
C LEU A 177 -20.52 -2.42 -13.50
N SER A 178 -21.19 -2.10 -12.39
CA SER A 178 -22.65 -2.07 -12.29
C SER A 178 -23.28 -0.92 -13.09
N GLY A 179 -22.51 0.15 -13.34
CA GLY A 179 -22.98 1.37 -14.00
C GLY A 179 -24.04 2.14 -13.20
N LYS A 180 -24.25 1.79 -11.93
CA LYS A 180 -25.15 2.54 -11.04
C LYS A 180 -24.48 3.84 -10.62
N PRO A 181 -25.21 4.96 -10.59
CA PRO A 181 -24.66 6.19 -10.05
C PRO A 181 -24.28 5.98 -8.58
N THR A 182 -23.08 6.43 -8.21
CA THR A 182 -22.62 6.49 -6.83
C THR A 182 -23.19 7.73 -6.15
N GLU A 183 -23.59 7.59 -4.88
CA GLU A 183 -24.08 8.70 -4.06
C GLU A 183 -22.94 9.49 -3.38
N ILE A 184 -21.68 9.23 -3.76
CA ILE A 184 -20.52 10.01 -3.30
C ILE A 184 -20.45 11.31 -4.08
N SER A 185 -20.31 12.42 -3.35
CA SER A 185 -19.92 13.71 -3.91
C SER A 185 -18.41 13.86 -3.74
N PRO A 186 -17.60 13.79 -4.82
CA PRO A 186 -16.14 13.91 -4.74
C PRO A 186 -15.70 15.23 -4.07
N GLU A 187 -16.46 16.30 -4.30
CA GLU A 187 -16.20 17.67 -3.82
C GLU A 187 -16.25 17.83 -2.29
N THR A 188 -16.84 16.86 -1.58
CA THR A 188 -17.00 16.92 -0.12
C THR A 188 -16.04 16.03 0.65
N GLU A 189 -15.29 15.18 -0.05
CA GLU A 189 -14.40 14.21 0.54
C GLU A 189 -12.96 14.76 0.60
N ASN A 190 -12.19 14.33 1.60
CA ASN A 190 -10.79 14.76 1.72
C ASN A 190 -9.82 13.91 0.87
N PHE A 191 -10.34 13.10 -0.05
CA PHE A 191 -9.58 12.16 -0.86
C PHE A 191 -9.99 12.24 -2.33
N ALA A 192 -9.07 11.88 -3.24
CA ALA A 192 -9.39 11.80 -4.66
C ALA A 192 -10.25 10.55 -4.93
N PHE A 193 -11.36 10.71 -5.63
CA PHE A 193 -12.27 9.62 -5.97
C PHE A 193 -12.23 9.31 -7.47
N MET A 194 -11.88 8.07 -7.82
CA MET A 194 -11.86 7.58 -9.20
C MET A 194 -12.97 6.55 -9.40
N ASN A 195 -13.93 6.85 -10.26
CA ASN A 195 -15.04 5.96 -10.60
C ASN A 195 -14.78 5.21 -11.92
N ILE A 196 -14.32 3.96 -11.82
CA ILE A 196 -13.92 3.14 -12.97
C ILE A 196 -15.15 2.37 -13.48
N CYS A 197 -15.75 2.87 -14.56
CA CYS A 197 -17.02 2.35 -15.10
C CYS A 197 -16.87 1.25 -16.17
N GLY A 198 -15.66 0.72 -16.38
CA GLY A 198 -15.38 -0.32 -17.36
C GLY A 198 -13.99 -0.94 -17.18
N ALA A 199 -13.72 -1.99 -17.97
CA ALA A 199 -12.46 -2.73 -17.91
C ALA A 199 -11.48 -2.28 -19.00
N GLY A 200 -10.18 -2.31 -18.69
CA GLY A 200 -9.11 -1.92 -19.59
C GLY A 200 -8.64 -0.46 -19.45
N GLN A 201 -7.51 -0.18 -20.11
CA GLN A 201 -6.74 1.05 -19.94
C GLN A 201 -7.49 2.34 -20.29
N GLU A 202 -8.43 2.29 -21.25
CA GLU A 202 -9.21 3.46 -21.66
C GLU A 202 -10.08 3.99 -20.50
N TYR A 203 -10.79 3.10 -19.82
CA TYR A 203 -11.64 3.45 -18.68
C TYR A 203 -10.84 3.91 -17.46
N LEU A 204 -9.68 3.31 -17.21
CA LEU A 204 -8.76 3.77 -16.16
C LEU A 204 -8.25 5.19 -16.45
N SER A 205 -7.88 5.46 -17.69
CA SER A 205 -7.36 6.77 -18.10
C SER A 205 -8.46 7.84 -18.05
N GLU A 206 -9.69 7.49 -18.42
CA GLU A 206 -10.86 8.35 -18.32
C GLU A 206 -11.17 8.67 -16.85
N ALA A 207 -11.28 7.66 -15.99
CA ALA A 207 -11.55 7.84 -14.56
C ALA A 207 -10.47 8.69 -13.87
N PHE A 208 -9.19 8.51 -14.25
CA PHE A 208 -8.10 9.34 -13.73
C PHE A 208 -8.23 10.79 -14.17
N ARG A 209 -8.56 11.03 -15.45
CA ARG A 209 -8.75 12.39 -15.98
C ARG A 209 -9.92 13.09 -15.30
N GLU A 210 -11.03 12.40 -15.07
CA GLU A 210 -12.20 12.95 -14.36
C GLU A 210 -11.84 13.30 -12.92
N ALA A 211 -11.19 12.40 -12.19
CA ALA A 211 -10.79 12.64 -10.80
C ALA A 211 -9.82 13.83 -10.64
N VAL A 212 -8.97 14.11 -11.64
CA VAL A 212 -8.00 15.22 -11.61
C VAL A 212 -8.58 16.51 -12.19
N ALA A 213 -9.59 16.45 -13.06
CA ALA A 213 -10.21 17.63 -13.65
C ALA A 213 -11.17 18.37 -12.69
N GLU A 214 -11.49 17.75 -11.55
CA GLU A 214 -12.36 18.29 -10.51
C GLU A 214 -11.61 19.06 -9.40
N ASP A 215 -10.25 19.07 -9.43
CA ASP A 215 -9.35 19.90 -8.59
C ASP A 215 -8.96 21.24 -9.24
#